data_AF-A0A529KUR7-F1
#
_entry.id   AF-A0A529KUR7-F1
#
_cell.length_a   1.000
_cell.length_b   1.000
_cell.length_c   1.000
_cell.angle_alpha   90.00
_cell.angle_beta   90.00
_cell.angle_gamma   90.00
#
_symmetry.space_group_name_H-M   'P 1'
#
loop_
_entity.id
_entity.type
_entity.pdbx_description
1 polymer ?
#
loop_
_entity_poly.entity_id
_entity_poly.type
_entity_poly.pdbx_seq_one_letter_code
_entity_poly.pdbx_strand_id
1 'polypeptide(L)'
;AQDHGVAMAIHMAESPIAAMAAAHVATATENFMALEYHSADVDWWDDIVTGLPKPLVKDGFITVPDRPGLGIDDVVDEVISQHLQPGVTGIWQSTEHWDNE
;
A
#
# COMPACT_ATOMS: atom_id res chain seq x y z
N ALA A 1 21.82 1.66 -8.20
CA ALA A 1 21.61 2.99 -7.57
C ALA A 1 22.50 3.16 -6.35
N GLN A 2 22.39 2.26 -5.35
CA GLN A 2 23.23 2.25 -4.15
C GLN A 2 24.74 2.28 -4.43
N ASP A 3 25.27 1.37 -5.27
CA ASP A 3 26.71 1.33 -5.61
C ASP A 3 27.23 2.60 -6.28
N HIS A 4 26.34 3.45 -6.77
CA HIS A 4 26.64 4.74 -7.39
C HIS A 4 26.33 5.93 -6.48
N GLY A 5 26.03 5.70 -5.20
CA GLY A 5 25.70 6.76 -4.22
C GLY A 5 24.38 7.48 -4.49
N VAL A 6 23.47 6.87 -5.27
CA VAL A 6 22.19 7.48 -5.64
C VAL A 6 21.11 7.08 -4.64
N ALA A 7 20.50 8.09 -4.02
CA ALA A 7 19.35 7.95 -3.14
C ALA A 7 18.10 7.45 -3.89
N MET A 8 17.30 6.61 -3.22
CA MET A 8 16.05 6.06 -3.74
C MET A 8 14.86 6.74 -3.08
N ALA A 9 14.06 7.45 -3.88
CA ALA A 9 12.70 7.82 -3.53
C ALA A 9 11.74 6.82 -4.16
N ILE A 10 10.77 6.32 -3.40
CA ILE A 10 9.77 5.37 -3.89
C ILE A 10 8.50 6.14 -4.24
N HIS A 11 8.12 6.09 -5.52
CA HIS A 11 6.81 6.56 -5.98
C HIS A 11 5.72 5.65 -5.42
N MET A 12 4.68 6.24 -4.86
CA MET A 12 3.58 5.54 -4.22
C MET A 12 2.32 6.41 -4.26
N ALA A 13 1.35 5.94 -5.02
CA ALA A 13 0.05 6.60 -5.21
C ALA A 13 -1.08 5.56 -5.21
N GLU A 14 -0.91 4.50 -4.43
CA GLU A 14 -1.81 3.34 -4.37
C GLU A 14 -2.47 3.19 -2.98
N SER A 15 -3.05 2.01 -2.72
CA SER A 15 -3.72 1.65 -1.47
C SER A 15 -2.72 1.33 -0.32
N PRO A 16 -3.19 1.16 0.93
CA PRO A 16 -2.31 0.78 2.05
C PRO A 16 -1.52 -0.51 1.81
N ILE A 17 -2.02 -1.40 0.96
CA ILE A 17 -1.38 -2.67 0.63
C ILE A 17 -0.05 -2.42 -0.09
N ALA A 18 -0.08 -1.59 -1.12
CA ALA A 18 1.12 -1.20 -1.86
C ALA A 18 2.04 -0.29 -1.02
N ALA A 19 1.47 0.60 -0.20
CA ALA A 19 2.25 1.41 0.73
C ALA A 19 3.05 0.56 1.73
N MET A 20 2.45 -0.50 2.29
CA MET A 20 3.16 -1.45 3.14
C MET A 20 4.21 -2.23 2.37
N ALA A 21 3.92 -2.70 1.16
CA ALA A 21 4.91 -3.37 0.32
C ALA A 21 6.12 -2.46 0.04
N ALA A 22 5.88 -1.19 -0.29
CA ALA A 22 6.91 -0.18 -0.50
C ALA A 22 7.68 0.13 0.79
N ALA A 23 7.01 0.18 1.95
CA ALA A 23 7.67 0.37 3.25
C ALA A 23 8.59 -0.82 3.61
N HIS A 24 8.18 -2.05 3.33
CA HIS A 24 9.03 -3.23 3.47
C HIS A 24 10.27 -3.15 2.56
N VAL A 25 10.11 -2.76 1.29
CA VAL A 25 11.25 -2.52 0.38
C VAL A 25 12.18 -1.44 0.92
N ALA A 26 11.62 -0.32 1.40
CA ALA A 26 12.38 0.77 2.02
C ALA A 26 13.23 0.26 3.18
N THR A 27 12.65 -0.53 4.10
CA THR A 27 13.38 -1.10 5.25
C THR A 27 14.44 -2.12 4.85
N ALA A 28 14.29 -2.79 3.70
CA ALA A 28 15.23 -3.80 3.21
C ALA A 28 16.36 -3.22 2.33
N THR A 29 16.42 -1.89 2.17
CA THR A 29 17.42 -1.21 1.32
C THR A 29 18.19 -0.15 2.10
N GLU A 30 19.45 0.08 1.76
CA GLU A 30 20.31 1.03 2.51
C GLU A 30 20.26 2.45 1.92
N ASN A 31 19.85 2.60 0.66
CA ASN A 31 19.84 3.88 -0.04
C ASN A 31 18.45 4.56 -0.08
N PHE A 32 17.49 4.11 0.73
CA PHE A 32 16.17 4.72 0.84
C PHE A 32 16.24 6.16 1.38
N MET A 33 15.46 7.07 0.78
CA MET A 33 15.37 8.47 1.17
C MET A 33 13.96 8.86 1.61
N ALA A 34 12.95 8.52 0.81
CA ALA A 34 11.57 8.88 1.06
C ALA A 34 10.61 7.94 0.31
N LEU A 35 9.42 7.76 0.87
CA LEU A 35 8.31 7.05 0.27
C LEU A 35 7.17 8.06 0.13
N GLU A 36 6.63 8.19 -1.07
CA GLU A 36 5.54 9.12 -1.34
C GLU A 36 4.27 8.75 -0.54
N TYR A 37 3.50 9.75 -0.12
CA TYR A 37 2.17 9.53 0.48
C TYR A 37 1.16 10.45 -0.19
N HIS A 38 0.62 9.99 -1.32
CA HIS A 38 -0.33 10.77 -2.12
C HIS A 38 -1.75 10.81 -1.50
N SER A 39 -2.12 9.81 -0.70
CA SER A 39 -3.48 9.61 -0.18
C SER A 39 -3.77 10.32 1.15
N ALA A 40 -3.01 11.37 1.48
CA ALA A 40 -3.12 12.09 2.76
C ALA A 40 -4.47 12.80 2.97
N ASP A 41 -5.21 13.04 1.88
CA ASP A 41 -6.52 13.68 1.85
C ASP A 41 -7.68 12.67 1.67
N VAL A 42 -7.39 11.36 1.65
CA VAL A 42 -8.38 10.29 1.50
C VAL A 42 -8.68 9.68 2.87
N ASP A 43 -9.75 10.15 3.50
CA ASP A 43 -10.14 9.81 4.88
C ASP A 43 -10.41 8.32 5.13
N TRP A 44 -10.87 7.59 4.11
CA TRP A 44 -11.14 6.15 4.17
C TRP A 44 -9.96 5.26 3.75
N TRP A 45 -8.80 5.83 3.39
CA TRP A 45 -7.68 5.06 2.83
C TRP A 45 -7.16 4.00 3.82
N ASP A 46 -6.99 4.37 5.09
CA ASP A 46 -6.58 3.44 6.17
C ASP A 46 -7.65 2.37 6.44
N ASP A 47 -8.91 2.60 6.06
CA ASP A 47 -10.02 1.69 6.30
C ASP A 47 -10.10 0.52 5.32
N ILE A 48 -9.30 0.54 4.25
CA ILE A 48 -9.21 -0.55 3.26
C ILE A 48 -8.66 -1.85 3.88
N VAL A 49 -7.88 -1.77 4.96
CA VAL A 49 -7.19 -2.91 5.56
C VAL A 49 -7.41 -3.02 7.07
N THR A 50 -7.16 -4.21 7.60
CA THR A 50 -7.16 -4.51 9.05
C THR A 50 -5.78 -4.98 9.53
N GLY A 51 -5.57 -4.96 10.85
CA GLY A 51 -4.33 -5.45 11.48
C GLY A 51 -3.17 -4.44 11.58
N LEU A 52 -3.33 -3.25 10.97
CA LEU A 52 -2.38 -2.15 11.02
C LEU A 52 -2.84 -1.03 11.98
N PRO A 53 -1.91 -0.20 12.50
CA PRO A 53 -2.29 1.00 13.23
C PRO A 53 -3.10 1.96 12.35
N LYS A 54 -4.03 2.68 12.98
CA LYS A 54 -4.80 3.78 12.36
C LYS A 54 -4.57 5.07 13.16
N PRO A 55 -4.02 6.14 12.56
CA PRO A 55 -3.59 6.21 11.17
C PRO A 55 -2.33 5.37 10.88
N LEU A 56 -2.19 4.88 9.64
CA LEU A 56 -1.01 4.11 9.24
C LEU A 56 0.24 5.00 9.16
N VAL A 57 0.09 6.19 8.58
CA VAL A 57 1.12 7.23 8.58
C VAL A 57 0.93 8.09 9.81
N LYS A 58 1.89 8.02 10.75
CA LYS A 58 1.88 8.82 11.97
C LYS A 58 3.12 9.70 12.02
N ASP A 59 2.90 11.01 12.20
CA ASP A 59 3.97 12.02 12.27
C ASP A 59 4.92 11.99 11.05
N GLY A 60 4.40 11.59 9.87
CA GLY A 60 5.17 11.47 8.63
C GLY A 60 5.89 10.13 8.44
N PHE A 61 5.67 9.14 9.30
CA PHE A 61 6.35 7.84 9.26
C PHE A 61 5.36 6.67 9.26
N ILE A 62 5.75 5.58 8.59
CA ILE A 62 5.10 4.27 8.70
C ILE A 62 5.99 3.39 9.57
N THR A 63 5.41 2.74 10.58
CA THR A 63 6.11 1.73 11.38
C THR A 63 5.85 0.35 10.77
N VAL A 64 6.89 -0.29 10.22
CA VAL A 64 6.79 -1.64 9.67
C VAL A 64 6.75 -2.66 10.82
N PRO A 65 5.72 -3.51 10.93
CA PRO A 65 5.60 -4.47 12.02
C PRO A 65 6.44 -5.74 11.78
N ASP A 66 6.82 -6.44 12.85
CA ASP A 66 7.46 -7.78 12.78
C ASP A 66 6.47 -8.93 12.51
N ARG A 67 5.24 -8.61 12.10
CA ARG A 67 4.21 -9.60 11.77
C ARG A 67 4.50 -10.23 10.39
N PRO A 68 4.10 -11.49 10.14
CA PRO A 68 4.29 -12.13 8.83
C PRO A 68 3.65 -11.37 7.66
N GLY A 69 4.22 -11.54 6.46
CA GLY A 69 3.72 -10.90 5.24
C GLY A 69 3.92 -9.39 5.26
N LEU A 70 2.91 -8.65 4.82
CA LEU A 70 2.89 -7.18 4.84
C LEU A 70 2.41 -6.60 6.18
N GLY A 71 2.22 -7.44 7.20
CA GLY A 71 1.63 -7.06 8.48
C GLY A 71 0.11 -6.85 8.47
N ILE A 72 -0.52 -6.82 7.30
CA ILE A 72 -1.98 -6.73 7.10
C ILE A 72 -2.65 -8.06 7.50
N ASP A 73 -3.79 -7.98 8.20
CA ASP A 73 -4.61 -9.16 8.54
C ASP A 73 -5.56 -9.52 7.38
N ASP A 74 -6.32 -8.55 6.89
CA ASP A 74 -7.30 -8.73 5.82
C ASP A 74 -7.65 -7.40 5.14
N VAL A 75 -8.37 -7.46 4.04
CA VAL A 75 -8.97 -6.32 3.32
C VAL A 75 -10.45 -6.16 3.67
N VAL A 76 -10.96 -4.94 3.63
CA VAL A 76 -12.35 -4.63 3.98
C VAL A 76 -13.19 -4.45 2.72
N ASP A 77 -13.85 -5.53 2.30
CA ASP A 77 -14.69 -5.60 1.10
C ASP A 77 -15.76 -4.50 1.05
N GLU A 78 -16.36 -4.14 2.19
CA GLU A 78 -17.37 -3.08 2.27
C GLU A 78 -16.80 -1.71 1.91
N VAL A 79 -15.59 -1.39 2.38
CA VAL A 79 -14.91 -0.11 2.09
C VAL A 79 -14.53 -0.07 0.62
N ILE A 80 -13.92 -1.14 0.10
CA ILE A 80 -13.54 -1.23 -1.32
C ILE A 80 -14.78 -1.06 -2.21
N SER A 81 -15.89 -1.72 -1.86
CA SER A 81 -17.14 -1.66 -2.63
C SER A 81 -17.75 -0.26 -2.67
N GLN A 82 -17.62 0.53 -1.59
CA GLN A 82 -18.13 1.90 -1.54
C GLN A 82 -17.38 2.86 -2.47
N HIS A 83 -16.14 2.53 -2.83
CA HIS A 83 -15.24 3.39 -3.61
C HIS A 83 -14.88 2.84 -4.99
N LEU A 84 -15.72 1.96 -5.53
CA LEU A 84 -15.57 1.46 -6.90
C LEU A 84 -15.66 2.58 -7.94
N GLN A 85 -14.79 2.51 -8.94
CA GLN A 85 -14.81 3.44 -10.07
C GLN A 85 -16.08 3.26 -10.91
N PRO A 86 -16.59 4.33 -11.55
CA PRO A 86 -17.73 4.22 -12.46
C PRO A 86 -17.50 3.16 -13.54
N GLY A 87 -18.45 2.23 -13.66
CA GLY A 87 -18.39 1.13 -14.63
C GLY A 87 -17.78 -0.17 -14.11
N VAL A 88 -17.20 -0.18 -12.91
CA VAL A 88 -16.75 -1.42 -12.24
C VAL A 88 -17.95 -2.09 -11.56
N THR A 89 -18.13 -3.39 -11.78
CA THR A 89 -19.32 -4.14 -11.35
C THR A 89 -19.09 -5.08 -10.16
N GLY A 90 -17.87 -5.14 -9.62
CA GLY A 90 -17.53 -5.95 -8.45
C GLY A 90 -16.05 -5.83 -8.06
N ILE A 91 -15.73 -6.23 -6.83
CA ILE A 91 -14.38 -6.12 -6.24
C ILE A 91 -13.49 -7.35 -6.51
N TRP A 92 -14.09 -8.52 -6.69
CA TRP A 92 -13.40 -9.80 -6.92
C TRP A 92 -13.88 -10.46 -8.22
N GLN A 93 -13.73 -9.75 -9.34
CA GLN A 93 -14.11 -10.27 -10.65
C GLN A 93 -13.15 -11.38 -11.11
N SER A 94 -13.64 -12.30 -11.94
CA SER A 94 -12.80 -13.36 -12.51
C SER A 94 -11.65 -12.77 -13.33
N THR A 95 -10.45 -13.24 -13.07
CA THR A 95 -9.23 -12.91 -13.82
C THR A 95 -8.87 -13.97 -14.86
N GLU A 96 -9.72 -14.99 -15.08
CA GLU A 96 -9.44 -16.11 -16.01
C GLU A 96 -9.16 -15.66 -17.46
N HIS A 97 -9.63 -14.47 -17.83
CA HIS A 97 -9.33 -13.90 -19.14
C HIS A 97 -7.83 -13.62 -19.35
N TRP A 98 -7.07 -13.36 -18.28
CA TRP A 98 -5.61 -13.18 -18.32
C TRP A 98 -4.83 -14.49 -18.41
N ASP A 99 -5.46 -15.65 -18.17
CA ASP A 99 -4.75 -16.95 -18.17
C ASP A 99 -4.22 -17.34 -19.57
N ASN A 100 -4.72 -16.71 -20.63
CA ASN A 100 -4.35 -16.97 -22.02
C ASN A 100 -3.66 -15.77 -22.69
N GLU A 101 -3.23 -14.78 -21.92
CA GLU A 101 -2.40 -13.67 -22.39
C GLU A 101 -0.89 -13.98 -22.37
#